data_AF-A0A182NKK6-F1
#
_entry.id   AF-A0A182NKK6-F1
#
_cell.length_a   1.000
_cell.length_b   1.000
_cell.length_c   1.000
_cell.angle_alpha   90.00
_cell.angle_beta   90.00
_cell.angle_gamma   90.00
#
_symmetry.space_group_name_H-M   'P 1'
#
loop_
_entity.id
_entity.type
_entity.pdbx_description
1 polymer ?
#
loop_
_entity_poly.entity_id
_entity_poly.type
_entity_poly.pdbx_seq_one_letter_code
_entity_poly.pdbx_strand_id
1 'polypeptide(L)'
;MKLPSFLDFSANIRTHGAFVGVLLIAITIPTLVLAAVSNFRTEDLPVEVKHIGYMHEAVLIAGTVKILFTVIFWIGFLKRKRWCLTVFVVFLAVALTLLYLGLLGAILLQHFLAVCFMLIALAASKYVLLVTLQLREVNSNEMVPLERCEFENPILKLQGDTFNCKVQVS
;
A
#
# COMPACT_ATOMS: atom_id res chain seq x y z
N MET A 1 21.26 -2.42 -3.60
CA MET A 1 21.15 -2.63 -5.05
C MET A 1 20.26 -1.55 -5.63
N LYS A 2 20.69 -0.85 -6.68
CA LYS A 2 19.91 0.23 -7.30
C LYS A 2 18.75 -0.41 -8.08
N LEU A 3 17.51 0.05 -7.88
CA LEU A 3 16.37 -0.47 -8.63
C LEU A 3 16.56 -0.18 -10.13
N PRO A 4 16.07 -1.05 -11.02
CA PRO A 4 16.03 -0.75 -12.45
C PRO A 4 15.28 0.55 -12.70
N SER A 5 15.70 1.35 -13.68
CA SER A 5 15.13 2.68 -13.95
C SER A 5 13.63 2.67 -14.21
N PHE A 6 13.08 1.58 -14.74
CA PHE A 6 11.64 1.42 -14.98
C PHE A 6 10.82 1.09 -13.71
N LEU A 7 11.47 0.75 -12.60
CA LEU A 7 10.84 0.53 -11.28
C LEU A 7 11.17 1.64 -10.29
N ASP A 8 11.92 2.66 -10.72
CA ASP A 8 12.25 3.82 -9.91
C ASP A 8 11.17 4.89 -10.09
N PHE A 9 10.27 5.00 -9.10
CA PHE A 9 9.23 6.02 -9.09
C PHE A 9 9.64 7.26 -8.30
N SER A 10 10.91 7.39 -7.87
CA SER A 10 11.36 8.46 -6.97
C SER A 10 11.04 9.86 -7.48
N ALA A 11 11.21 10.10 -8.79
CA ALA A 11 10.96 11.39 -9.42
C ALA A 11 9.49 11.85 -9.33
N ASN A 12 8.54 10.91 -9.23
CA ASN A 12 7.11 11.21 -9.16
C ASN A 12 6.38 10.40 -8.07
N ILE A 13 7.08 10.09 -6.97
CA ILE A 13 6.60 9.09 -6.00
C ILE A 13 5.27 9.49 -5.36
N ARG A 14 4.99 10.79 -5.25
CA ARG A 14 3.74 11.30 -4.68
C ARG A 14 2.53 11.01 -5.56
N THR A 15 2.66 11.09 -6.88
CA THR A 15 1.54 10.77 -7.79
C THR A 15 1.26 9.28 -7.78
N HIS A 16 2.31 8.45 -7.78
CA HIS A 16 2.18 7.00 -7.62
C HIS A 16 1.59 6.63 -6.25
N GLY A 17 2.00 7.30 -5.17
CA GLY A 17 1.42 7.12 -3.85
C GLY A 17 -0.07 7.49 -3.80
N ALA A 18 -0.46 8.59 -4.44
CA ALA A 18 -1.87 8.97 -4.57
C ALA A 18 -2.66 7.94 -5.40
N PHE A 19 -2.08 7.46 -6.51
CA PHE A 19 -2.68 6.42 -7.34
C PHE A 19 -2.88 5.10 -6.57
N VAL A 20 -1.91 4.69 -5.75
CA VAL A 20 -2.06 3.56 -4.82
C VAL A 20 -3.21 3.81 -3.84
N GLY A 21 -3.33 5.02 -3.29
CA GLY A 21 -4.45 5.39 -2.42
C GLY A 21 -5.81 5.24 -3.11
N VAL A 22 -5.91 5.67 -4.37
CA VAL A 22 -7.12 5.48 -5.20
C VAL A 22 -7.39 4.00 -5.46
N LEU A 23 -6.37 3.21 -5.76
CA LEU A 23 -6.51 1.76 -5.97
C LEU A 23 -7.06 1.05 -4.72
N LEU A 24 -6.57 1.43 -3.53
CA LEU A 24 -7.06 0.89 -2.26
C LEU A 24 -8.53 1.24 -2.02
N ILE A 25 -8.94 2.49 -2.33
CA ILE A 25 -10.35 2.90 -2.27
C ILE A 25 -11.20 2.08 -3.24
N ALA A 26 -10.73 1.94 -4.49
CA ALA A 26 -11.44 1.20 -5.55
C ALA A 26 -11.65 -0.28 -5.20
N ILE A 27 -10.79 -0.88 -4.38
CA ILE A 27 -10.94 -2.26 -3.89
C ILE A 27 -11.79 -2.30 -2.60
N THR A 28 -11.68 -1.27 -1.75
CA THR A 28 -12.37 -1.21 -0.46
C THR A 28 -13.86 -0.96 -0.60
N ILE A 29 -14.28 -0.01 -1.46
CA ILE A 29 -15.70 0.33 -1.65
C ILE A 29 -16.51 -0.90 -2.10
N PRO A 30 -16.13 -1.65 -3.15
CA PRO A 30 -16.89 -2.84 -3.56
C PRO A 30 -16.91 -3.92 -2.48
N THR A 31 -15.81 -4.10 -1.74
CA THR A 31 -15.78 -5.09 -0.64
C THR A 31 -16.74 -4.69 0.47
N LEU A 32 -16.83 -3.39 0.80
CA LEU A 32 -17.75 -2.88 1.80
C LEU A 32 -19.21 -2.96 1.33
N VAL A 33 -19.48 -2.64 0.07
CA VAL A 33 -20.82 -2.80 -0.52
C VAL A 33 -21.24 -4.26 -0.47
N LEU A 34 -20.34 -5.18 -0.84
CA LEU A 34 -20.62 -6.62 -0.75
C LEU A 34 -20.90 -7.04 0.69
N ALA A 35 -20.11 -6.55 1.65
CA ALA A 35 -20.30 -6.80 3.07
C ALA A 35 -21.65 -6.26 3.58
N ALA A 36 -22.02 -5.03 3.20
CA ALA A 36 -23.29 -4.42 3.57
C ALA A 36 -24.49 -5.18 2.96
N VAL A 37 -24.44 -5.49 1.66
CA VAL A 37 -25.47 -6.29 0.97
C VAL A 37 -25.62 -7.66 1.62
N SER A 38 -24.51 -8.28 2.03
CA SER A 38 -24.53 -9.58 2.69
C SER A 38 -25.18 -9.52 4.08
N ASN A 39 -25.07 -8.39 4.79
CA ASN A 39 -25.67 -8.18 6.12
C ASN A 39 -27.19 -8.01 6.10
N PHE A 40 -27.75 -7.46 5.02
CA PHE A 40 -29.21 -7.40 4.86
C PHE A 40 -29.84 -8.75 4.53
N ARG A 41 -29.05 -9.68 3.96
CA ARG A 41 -29.57 -10.94 3.44
C ARG A 41 -29.67 -12.04 4.51
N THR A 42 -29.04 -11.84 5.66
CA THR A 42 -28.94 -12.82 6.75
C THR A 42 -30.23 -13.02 7.55
N GLU A 43 -31.20 -12.11 7.46
CA GLU A 43 -32.47 -12.21 8.22
C GLU A 43 -33.47 -13.22 7.61
N ASP A 44 -33.25 -13.69 6.38
CA ASP A 44 -34.23 -14.52 5.62
C ASP A 44 -33.73 -15.93 5.22
N LEU A 45 -32.61 -16.44 5.78
CA LEU A 45 -32.05 -17.73 5.30
C LEU A 45 -32.49 -18.96 6.14
N PRO A 46 -32.95 -20.06 5.49
CA PRO A 46 -33.31 -21.31 6.16
C PRO A 46 -32.08 -21.99 6.79
N VAL A 47 -32.32 -22.77 7.86
CA VAL A 47 -31.31 -23.39 8.74
C VAL A 47 -30.30 -24.30 8.01
N GLU A 48 -30.62 -24.78 6.80
CA GLU A 48 -29.78 -25.68 5.99
C GLU A 48 -28.54 -25.02 5.37
N VAL A 49 -28.43 -23.69 5.32
CA VAL A 49 -27.31 -22.99 4.66
C VAL A 49 -26.27 -22.42 5.63
N LYS A 50 -25.99 -23.14 6.73
CA LYS A 50 -25.04 -22.73 7.79
C LYS A 50 -23.62 -22.43 7.29
N HIS A 51 -23.19 -22.99 6.15
CA HIS A 51 -21.92 -22.62 5.49
C HIS A 51 -21.90 -21.21 4.87
N ILE A 52 -23.07 -20.64 4.56
CA ILE A 52 -23.20 -19.27 4.05
C ILE A 52 -22.95 -18.24 5.17
N GLY A 53 -23.28 -18.58 6.43
CA GLY A 53 -23.01 -17.72 7.59
C GLY A 53 -21.51 -17.45 7.80
N TYR A 54 -20.65 -18.46 7.63
CA TYR A 54 -19.19 -18.28 7.73
C TYR A 54 -18.62 -17.39 6.62
N MET A 55 -19.18 -17.47 5.41
CA MET A 55 -18.75 -16.64 4.28
C MET A 55 -19.15 -15.17 4.50
N HIS A 56 -20.30 -14.93 5.12
CA HIS A 56 -20.77 -13.60 5.49
C HIS A 56 -19.85 -12.93 6.52
N GLU A 57 -19.57 -13.62 7.64
CA GLU A 57 -18.65 -13.12 8.66
C GLU A 57 -17.26 -12.84 8.08
N ALA A 58 -16.76 -13.72 7.22
CA ALA A 58 -15.47 -13.53 6.55
C ALA A 58 -15.46 -12.29 5.64
N VAL A 59 -16.54 -12.03 4.90
CA VAL A 59 -16.66 -10.83 4.04
C VAL A 59 -16.73 -9.55 4.86
N LEU A 60 -17.46 -9.56 5.99
CA LEU A 60 -17.51 -8.42 6.91
C LEU A 60 -16.14 -8.12 7.54
N ILE A 61 -15.47 -9.15 8.07
CA ILE A 61 -14.13 -9.01 8.65
C ILE A 61 -13.16 -8.48 7.58
N ALA A 62 -13.18 -9.05 6.38
CA ALA A 62 -12.33 -8.60 5.27
C ALA A 62 -12.61 -7.13 4.88
N GLY A 63 -13.88 -6.72 4.85
CA GLY A 63 -14.29 -5.34 4.59
C GLY A 63 -13.77 -4.35 5.64
N THR A 64 -13.99 -4.65 6.92
CA THR A 64 -13.53 -3.82 8.04
C THR A 64 -12.01 -3.69 8.04
N VAL A 65 -11.29 -4.80 7.85
CA VAL A 65 -9.83 -4.82 7.76
C VAL A 65 -9.34 -3.93 6.61
N LYS A 66 -9.95 -4.03 5.42
CA LYS A 66 -9.56 -3.19 4.26
C LYS A 66 -9.77 -1.70 4.49
N ILE A 67 -10.87 -1.30 5.15
CA ILE A 67 -11.12 0.12 5.49
C ILE A 67 -10.05 0.64 6.43
N LEU A 68 -9.76 -0.11 7.51
CA LEU A 68 -8.73 0.28 8.47
C LEU A 68 -7.38 0.49 7.77
N PHE A 69 -6.98 -0.43 6.90
CA PHE A 69 -5.71 -0.30 6.16
C PHE A 69 -5.71 0.83 5.14
N THR A 70 -6.83 1.08 4.47
CA THR A 70 -6.98 2.23 3.56
C THR A 70 -6.80 3.54 4.31
N VAL A 71 -7.44 3.67 5.48
CA VAL A 71 -7.30 4.86 6.33
C VAL A 71 -5.87 5.01 6.85
N ILE A 72 -5.25 3.92 7.33
CA ILE A 72 -3.85 3.93 7.80
C ILE A 72 -2.90 4.36 6.67
N PHE A 73 -3.11 3.86 5.46
CA PHE A 73 -2.33 4.27 4.28
C PHE A 73 -2.47 5.77 4.02
N TRP A 74 -3.70 6.29 3.96
CA TRP A 74 -3.95 7.72 3.74
C TRP A 74 -3.37 8.61 4.83
N ILE A 75 -3.43 8.19 6.10
CA ILE A 75 -2.78 8.89 7.20
C ILE A 75 -1.25 8.89 7.02
N GLY A 76 -0.68 7.74 6.65
CA GLY A 76 0.75 7.60 6.38
C GLY A 76 1.22 8.46 5.21
N PHE A 77 0.40 8.54 4.16
CA PHE A 77 0.65 9.34 2.96
C PHE A 77 0.54 10.85 3.24
N LEU A 78 -0.58 11.31 3.83
CA LEU A 78 -0.84 12.73 4.07
C LEU A 78 0.02 13.32 5.20
N LYS A 79 0.13 12.63 6.34
CA LYS A 79 0.87 13.12 7.51
C LYS A 79 2.35 12.72 7.49
N ARG A 80 2.81 12.05 6.42
CA ARG A 80 4.19 11.59 6.25
C ARG A 80 4.70 10.77 7.45
N LYS A 81 3.84 9.96 8.08
CA LYS A 81 4.21 9.20 9.29
C LYS A 81 4.76 7.82 8.92
N ARG A 82 6.04 7.59 9.22
CA ARG A 82 6.79 6.36 8.90
C ARG A 82 6.21 5.09 9.54
N TRP A 83 5.69 5.19 10.77
CA TRP A 83 5.11 4.06 11.50
C TRP A 83 3.87 3.50 10.79
N CYS A 84 2.98 4.37 10.29
CA CYS A 84 1.79 3.97 9.55
C CYS A 84 2.14 3.20 8.27
N LEU A 85 3.09 3.70 7.49
CA LEU A 85 3.56 3.02 6.28
C LEU A 85 4.24 1.69 6.59
N THR A 86 4.95 1.58 7.71
CA THR A 86 5.60 0.32 8.11
C THR A 86 4.58 -0.75 8.46
N VAL A 87 3.55 -0.41 9.24
CA VAL A 87 2.43 -1.33 9.54
C VAL A 87 1.72 -1.78 8.26
N PHE A 88 1.50 -0.85 7.33
CA PHE A 88 0.88 -1.16 6.03
C PHE A 88 1.74 -2.09 5.17
N VAL A 89 3.06 -1.89 5.12
CA VAL A 89 4.01 -2.79 4.41
C VAL A 89 3.98 -4.21 4.99
N VAL A 90 3.96 -4.34 6.32
CA VAL A 90 3.89 -5.66 6.98
C VAL A 90 2.58 -6.37 6.62
N PHE A 91 1.46 -5.65 6.62
CA PHE A 91 0.18 -6.20 6.21
C PHE A 91 0.19 -6.67 4.74
N LEU A 92 0.74 -5.86 3.82
CA LEU A 92 0.89 -6.26 2.42
C LEU A 92 1.76 -7.49 2.25
N ALA A 93 2.82 -7.64 3.05
CA ALA A 93 3.67 -8.83 3.02
C ALA A 93 2.86 -10.08 3.39
N VAL A 94 2.05 -10.02 4.47
CA VAL A 94 1.16 -11.13 4.85
C VAL A 94 0.12 -11.40 3.75
N ALA A 95 -0.52 -10.37 3.21
CA ALA A 95 -1.49 -10.51 2.14
C ALA A 95 -0.88 -11.17 0.87
N LEU A 96 0.35 -10.80 0.51
CA LEU A 96 1.09 -11.44 -0.58
C LEU A 96 1.33 -12.92 -0.30
N THR A 97 1.73 -13.31 0.92
CA THR A 97 1.91 -14.73 1.26
C THR A 97 0.61 -15.53 1.11
N LEU A 98 -0.51 -15.00 1.58
CA LEU A 98 -1.83 -15.62 1.41
C LEU A 98 -2.21 -15.73 -0.08
N LEU A 99 -1.90 -14.71 -0.88
CA LEU A 99 -2.17 -14.74 -2.32
C LEU A 99 -1.32 -15.80 -3.05
N TYR A 100 -0.06 -15.98 -2.65
CA TYR A 100 0.80 -17.04 -3.16
C TYR A 100 0.27 -18.44 -2.79
N LEU A 101 -0.19 -18.63 -1.54
CA LEU A 101 -0.84 -19.89 -1.13
C LEU A 101 -2.11 -20.16 -1.95
N GLY A 102 -2.95 -19.14 -2.14
CA GLY A 102 -4.15 -19.24 -2.96
C GLY A 102 -3.84 -19.55 -4.43
N LEU A 103 -2.76 -18.99 -4.97
CA LEU A 103 -2.30 -19.28 -6.33
C LEU A 103 -1.86 -20.75 -6.46
N LEU A 104 -1.10 -21.28 -5.49
CA LEU A 104 -0.72 -22.70 -5.47
C LEU A 104 -1.96 -23.61 -5.43
N GLY A 105 -2.95 -23.26 -4.61
CA GLY A 105 -4.23 -23.99 -4.57
C GLY A 105 -5.00 -23.94 -5.88
N ALA A 106 -5.07 -22.76 -6.53
CA ALA A 106 -5.77 -22.58 -7.80
C ALA A 106 -5.11 -23.34 -8.98
N ILE A 107 -3.77 -23.41 -8.98
CA ILE A 107 -3.00 -24.20 -9.95
C ILE A 107 -3.30 -25.70 -9.75
N LEU A 108 -3.34 -26.17 -8.51
CA LEU A 108 -3.62 -27.56 -8.17
C LEU A 108 -5.04 -27.99 -8.59
N LEU A 109 -6.01 -27.08 -8.47
CA LEU A 109 -7.42 -27.30 -8.83
C LEU A 109 -7.73 -26.97 -10.32
N GLN A 110 -6.70 -26.61 -11.10
CA GLN A 110 -6.74 -26.38 -12.56
C GLN A 110 -7.75 -25.32 -13.04
N HIS A 111 -8.09 -24.35 -12.20
CA HIS A 111 -8.98 -23.24 -12.55
C HIS A 111 -8.21 -22.11 -13.26
N PHE A 112 -8.11 -22.19 -14.59
CA PHE A 112 -7.35 -21.22 -15.41
C PHE A 112 -7.76 -19.76 -15.18
N LEU A 113 -9.06 -19.47 -15.13
CA LEU A 113 -9.58 -18.12 -14.87
C LEU A 113 -9.14 -17.59 -13.49
N ALA A 114 -9.21 -18.43 -12.46
CA ALA A 114 -8.79 -18.07 -11.11
C ALA A 114 -7.29 -17.76 -11.06
N VAL A 115 -6.46 -18.55 -11.75
CA VAL A 115 -5.02 -18.30 -11.87
C VAL A 115 -4.76 -16.93 -12.51
N CYS A 116 -5.44 -16.58 -13.60
CA CYS A 116 -5.30 -15.27 -14.24
C CYS A 116 -5.65 -14.11 -13.29
N PHE A 117 -6.78 -14.19 -12.59
CA PHE A 117 -7.18 -13.16 -11.62
C PHE A 117 -6.16 -13.02 -10.47
N MET A 118 -5.65 -14.14 -9.96
CA MET A 118 -4.66 -14.15 -8.89
C MET A 118 -3.31 -13.56 -9.35
N LEU A 119 -2.90 -13.80 -10.60
CA LEU A 119 -1.70 -13.19 -11.18
C LEU A 119 -1.83 -11.67 -11.31
N ILE A 120 -2.98 -11.17 -11.76
CA ILE A 120 -3.26 -9.72 -11.82
C ILE A 120 -3.22 -9.12 -10.41
N ALA A 121 -3.88 -9.76 -9.45
CA ALA A 121 -3.87 -9.33 -8.06
C ALA A 121 -2.45 -9.29 -7.47
N LEU A 122 -1.59 -10.24 -7.88
CA LEU A 122 -0.20 -10.34 -7.43
C LEU A 122 0.66 -9.24 -8.03
N ALA A 123 0.49 -8.95 -9.32
CA ALA A 123 1.15 -7.83 -9.99
C ALA A 123 0.77 -6.48 -9.35
N ALA A 124 -0.53 -6.27 -9.12
CA ALA A 124 -1.03 -5.06 -8.45
C ALA A 124 -0.50 -4.93 -7.01
N SER A 125 -0.49 -6.02 -6.24
CA SER A 125 0.00 -6.03 -4.85
C SER A 125 1.50 -5.74 -4.77
N LYS A 126 2.30 -6.27 -5.72
CA LYS A 126 3.73 -5.94 -5.84
C LYS A 126 3.95 -4.48 -6.18
N TYR A 127 3.16 -3.92 -7.10
CA TYR A 127 3.22 -2.51 -7.45
C TYR A 127 2.94 -1.62 -6.23
N VAL A 128 1.85 -1.91 -5.50
CA VAL A 128 1.50 -1.19 -4.26
C VAL A 128 2.62 -1.27 -3.22
N LEU A 129 3.22 -2.46 -3.04
CA LEU A 129 4.34 -2.65 -2.11
C LEU A 129 5.55 -1.81 -2.50
N LEU A 130 5.96 -1.83 -3.78
CA LEU A 130 7.13 -1.08 -4.27
C LEU A 130 6.96 0.42 -4.08
N VAL A 131 5.80 0.96 -4.48
CA VAL A 131 5.49 2.39 -4.30
C VAL A 131 5.47 2.75 -2.82
N THR A 132 4.90 1.91 -1.97
CA THR A 132 4.87 2.17 -0.52
C THR A 132 6.26 2.17 0.10
N LEU A 133 7.15 1.27 -0.35
CA LEU A 133 8.54 1.21 0.12
C LEU A 133 9.33 2.45 -0.29
N GLN A 134 9.23 2.87 -1.55
CA GLN A 134 9.88 4.10 -2.04
C GLN A 134 9.31 5.35 -1.36
N LEU A 135 7.99 5.39 -1.13
CA LEU A 135 7.36 6.47 -0.37
C LEU A 135 7.87 6.52 1.07
N ARG A 136 8.06 5.36 1.71
CA ARG A 136 8.63 5.26 3.07
C ARG A 136 10.07 5.76 3.10
N GLU A 137 10.87 5.44 2.08
CA GLU A 137 12.26 5.89 1.96
C GLU A 137 12.33 7.42 1.80
N VAL A 138 11.55 7.99 0.89
CA VAL A 138 11.48 9.46 0.70
C VAL A 138 11.01 10.17 1.97
N ASN A 139 9.99 9.62 2.64
CA ASN A 139 9.50 10.16 3.91
C ASN A 139 10.56 10.08 5.04
N SER A 140 11.48 9.11 4.98
CA SER A 140 12.60 9.01 5.93
C SER A 140 13.65 10.09 5.66
N ASN A 141 13.94 10.38 4.39
CA ASN A 141 14.94 11.36 4.01
C ASN A 141 14.45 12.80 4.27
N GLU A 142 13.15 13.06 4.09
CA GLU A 142 12.55 14.37 4.39
C GLU A 142 12.30 14.62 5.89
N MET A 143 12.40 13.61 6.77
CA MET A 143 12.42 13.81 8.25
C MET A 143 13.81 14.17 8.79
N VAL A 144 14.82 14.21 7.90
CA VAL A 144 16.11 14.82 8.16
C VAL A 144 16.24 16.16 7.40
N PRO A 145 15.46 17.22 7.70
CA PRO A 145 15.79 18.55 7.22
C PRO A 145 16.34 19.39 8.38
N LEU A 146 17.49 20.03 8.13
CA LEU A 146 18.07 21.22 8.78
C LEU A 146 19.20 21.09 9.81
N GLU A 147 19.44 19.98 10.53
CA GLU A 147 20.57 20.01 11.51
C GLU A 147 21.97 19.86 10.88
N ARG A 148 22.08 19.43 9.61
CA ARG A 148 23.39 19.23 8.96
C ARG A 148 23.81 20.37 8.01
N CYS A 149 22.96 21.35 7.76
CA CYS A 149 23.36 22.52 6.96
C CYS A 149 23.83 23.70 7.82
N GLU A 150 23.68 23.64 9.15
CA GLU A 150 23.96 24.79 10.04
C GLU A 150 25.25 24.66 10.85
N PHE A 151 26.04 23.59 10.64
CA PHE A 151 27.25 23.31 11.43
C PHE A 151 28.55 23.22 10.63
N GLU A 152 28.64 23.91 9.49
CA GLU A 152 29.93 24.22 8.87
C GLU A 152 30.05 25.72 8.56
N ASN A 153 30.77 26.42 9.45
CA ASN A 153 31.28 27.80 9.39
C ASN A 153 30.39 28.95 9.90
N PRO A 154 30.65 29.47 11.12
CA PRO A 154 30.13 30.75 11.57
C PRO A 154 31.02 31.92 11.08
N ILE A 155 31.55 31.91 9.86
CA ILE A 155 32.20 33.09 9.26
C ILE A 155 32.06 32.99 7.75
N LEU A 156 31.07 33.66 7.14
CA LEU A 156 31.23 34.37 5.86
C LEU A 156 29.94 35.09 5.43
N LYS A 157 30.01 36.41 5.65
CA LYS A 157 29.34 37.55 4.98
C LYS A 157 28.27 37.26 3.91
N LEU A 158 27.15 37.97 4.10
CA LEU A 158 26.34 38.65 3.08
C LEU A 158 26.94 38.63 1.66
N GLN A 159 26.33 37.89 0.73
CA GLN A 159 26.02 38.36 -0.62
C GLN A 159 25.04 37.39 -1.30
N GLY A 160 24.13 37.94 -2.10
CA GLY A 160 23.01 37.21 -2.69
C GLY A 160 23.35 36.13 -3.71
N ASP A 161 22.27 35.47 -4.12
CA ASP A 161 22.09 34.65 -5.31
C ASP A 161 22.45 33.14 -5.22
N THR A 162 21.36 32.36 -5.16
CA THR A 162 21.17 31.03 -5.75
C THR A 162 22.06 29.89 -5.23
N PHE A 163 21.64 29.27 -4.13
CA PHE A 163 22.19 27.99 -3.66
C PHE A 163 21.87 26.85 -4.63
N ASN A 164 22.88 26.43 -5.39
CA ASN A 164 22.85 25.24 -6.22
C ASN A 164 23.67 24.16 -5.51
N CYS A 165 23.01 23.27 -4.76
CA CYS A 165 23.65 22.12 -4.12
C CYS A 165 24.03 21.09 -5.20
N LYS A 166 25.25 21.19 -5.73
CA LYS A 166 25.83 20.17 -6.62
C LYS A 166 26.59 19.16 -5.76
N VAL A 167 25.98 17.99 -5.54
CA VAL A 167 26.66 16.84 -4.92
C VAL A 167 27.73 16.34 -5.89
N GLN A 168 29.01 16.58 -5.59
CA GLN A 168 30.11 15.84 -6.21
C GLN A 168 30.19 14.48 -5.53
N VAL A 169 30.00 13.42 -6.30
CA VAL A 169 30.37 12.05 -5.91
C VAL A 169 31.70 11.76 -6.58
N SER A 170 32.73 11.54 -5.77
CA SER A 170 34.06 11.04 -6.18
C SER A 170 34.00 9.59 -6.64
#